data_AF-A0A9Q0W6F5-F1
#
_entry.id   AF-A0A9Q0W6F5-F1
#
_cell.length_a   1.000
_cell.length_b   1.000
_cell.length_c   1.000
_cell.angle_alpha   90.00
_cell.angle_beta   90.00
_cell.angle_gamma   90.00
#
_symmetry.space_group_name_H-M   'P 1'
#
loop_
_entity.id
_entity.type
_entity.pdbx_description
1 polymer ?
#
loop_
_entity_poly.entity_id
_entity_poly.type
_entity_poly.pdbx_seq_one_letter_code
_entity_poly.pdbx_strand_id
1 'polypeptide(L)'
;MASYLKTVVAPQMPPELYNAFICAMDKGNIRTMPNRIMPASSYPTPGAFLIGDSLNMRHSVTGGGMTVGLSDVVLLRDLLMPLNDLSNAASICKYLESFCVLRKPTAFAINTLASTLHTVFSSSDQDPARKEMKEAFFNYLSLGGVFSDGLMALLSGLNTNPLSLFFHCFAMLAYAVGSLLLPFPTAKRICIAARLILVGSGIIFPILKAEGIRATFFPATMPAYYRTPPVQSTGHRETGK
;
A
#
# COMPACT_ATOMS: atom_id res chain seq x y z
N MET A 1 23.48 -18.17 -2.40
CA MET A 1 22.20 -18.01 -1.68
C MET A 1 22.09 -18.96 -0.48
N ALA A 2 22.13 -20.29 -0.66
CA ALA A 2 22.00 -21.25 0.44
C ALA A 2 23.02 -21.03 1.58
N SER A 3 24.29 -20.77 1.26
CA SER A 3 25.32 -20.45 2.26
C SER A 3 24.93 -19.22 3.11
N TYR A 4 24.53 -18.12 2.47
CA TYR A 4 24.06 -16.91 3.17
C TYR A 4 22.85 -17.19 4.09
N LEU A 5 21.88 -17.97 3.61
CA LEU A 5 20.72 -18.34 4.41
C LEU A 5 21.10 -19.16 5.64
N LYS A 6 22.09 -20.06 5.54
CA LYS A 6 22.56 -20.86 6.68
C LYS A 6 23.44 -20.09 7.64
N THR A 7 24.27 -19.15 7.17
CA THR A 7 25.24 -18.44 8.02
C THR A 7 24.68 -17.17 8.63
N VAL A 8 23.80 -16.46 7.93
CA VAL A 8 23.28 -15.15 8.36
C VAL A 8 21.85 -15.27 8.86
N VAL A 9 20.98 -16.00 8.16
CA VAL A 9 19.54 -16.03 8.47
C VAL A 9 19.19 -17.11 9.50
N ALA A 10 19.72 -18.33 9.38
CA ALA A 10 19.42 -19.43 10.29
C ALA A 10 19.71 -19.10 11.78
N PRO A 11 20.79 -18.42 12.16
CA PRO A 11 21.03 -18.05 13.56
C PRO A 11 19.99 -17.09 14.16
N GLN A 12 19.22 -16.39 13.32
CA GLN A 12 18.17 -15.45 13.75
C GLN A 12 16.79 -16.13 13.84
N MET A 13 16.68 -17.39 13.46
CA MET A 13 15.41 -18.12 13.47
C MET A 13 15.04 -18.56 14.90
N PRO A 14 13.74 -18.59 15.23
CA PRO A 14 13.26 -19.25 16.44
C PRO A 14 13.72 -20.71 16.50
N PRO A 15 14.08 -21.24 17.69
CA PRO A 15 14.54 -22.63 17.83
C PRO A 15 13.59 -23.66 17.22
N GLU A 16 12.28 -23.41 17.29
CA GLU A 16 11.22 -24.28 16.80
C GLU A 16 11.24 -24.42 15.27
N LEU A 17 11.71 -23.40 14.55
CA LEU A 17 11.75 -23.38 13.08
C LEU A 17 13.12 -23.72 12.49
N TYR A 18 14.18 -23.71 13.32
CA TYR A 18 15.56 -23.86 12.87
C TYR A 18 15.79 -25.15 12.07
N ASN A 19 15.41 -26.30 12.62
CA ASN A 19 15.63 -27.61 11.98
C ASN A 19 14.89 -27.74 10.65
N ALA A 20 13.63 -27.27 10.61
CA ALA A 20 12.83 -27.25 9.40
C ALA A 20 13.46 -26.35 8.32
N PHE A 21 13.97 -25.18 8.72
CA PHE A 21 14.66 -24.26 7.83
C PHE A 21 15.92 -24.86 7.23
N ILE A 22 16.81 -25.47 8.03
CA ILE A 22 18.04 -26.10 7.54
C ILE A 22 17.72 -27.25 6.56
N CYS A 23 16.77 -28.12 6.91
CA CYS A 23 16.33 -29.20 6.02
C CYS A 23 15.81 -28.67 4.67
N ALA A 24 15.04 -27.58 4.68
CA ALA A 24 14.57 -26.94 3.46
C ALA A 24 15.72 -26.36 2.61
N MET A 25 16.76 -25.81 3.25
CA MET A 25 17.94 -25.29 2.56
C MET A 25 18.79 -26.41 1.93
N ASP A 26 18.86 -27.58 2.57
CA ASP A 26 19.56 -28.75 2.02
C ASP A 26 18.88 -29.33 0.77
N LYS A 27 17.55 -29.21 0.67
CA LYS A 27 16.79 -29.62 -0.53
C LYS A 27 17.06 -28.73 -1.76
N GLY A 28 17.62 -27.54 -1.59
CA GLY A 28 18.15 -26.72 -2.69
C GLY A 28 17.14 -26.03 -3.63
N ASN A 29 15.83 -26.12 -3.39
CA ASN A 29 14.79 -25.50 -4.23
C ASN A 29 14.53 -24.02 -3.85
N ILE A 30 15.56 -23.17 -3.95
CA ILE A 30 15.47 -21.74 -3.60
C ILE A 30 15.04 -20.94 -4.84
N ARG A 31 13.92 -20.22 -4.74
CA ARG A 31 13.41 -19.33 -5.79
C ARG A 31 13.54 -17.89 -5.36
N THR A 32 13.89 -17.01 -6.30
CA THR A 32 14.00 -15.57 -6.09
C THR A 32 13.06 -14.85 -7.03
N MET A 33 12.32 -13.88 -6.51
CA MET A 33 11.47 -12.99 -7.30
C MET A 33 11.87 -11.54 -7.03
N PRO A 34 11.91 -10.68 -8.05
CA PRO A 34 12.20 -9.28 -7.85
C PRO A 34 11.05 -8.61 -7.10
N ASN A 35 11.39 -7.73 -6.16
CA ASN A 35 10.42 -6.86 -5.52
C ASN A 35 10.40 -5.52 -6.26
N ARG A 36 9.25 -5.17 -6.85
CA ARG A 36 9.09 -3.99 -7.70
C ARG A 36 8.09 -3.03 -7.10
N ILE A 37 8.34 -1.74 -7.27
CA ILE A 37 7.41 -0.67 -6.92
C ILE A 37 7.05 0.04 -8.22
N MET A 38 5.76 0.11 -8.51
CA MET A 38 5.24 0.75 -9.72
C MET A 38 3.98 1.54 -9.35
N PRO A 39 4.05 2.89 -9.32
CA PRO A 39 2.87 3.71 -9.05
C PRO A 39 1.84 3.54 -10.16
N ALA A 40 0.56 3.67 -9.80
CA ALA A 40 -0.51 3.59 -10.78
C ALA A 40 -0.46 4.80 -11.72
N SER A 41 -0.35 4.54 -13.02
CA SER A 41 -0.47 5.55 -14.07
C SER A 41 -1.66 5.22 -14.96
N SER A 42 -2.62 6.15 -15.01
CA SER A 42 -3.80 6.00 -15.86
C SER A 42 -3.50 6.57 -17.24
N TYR A 43 -3.36 5.70 -18.24
CA TYR A 43 -3.30 6.07 -19.65
C TYR A 43 -4.58 5.59 -20.34
N PRO A 44 -5.57 6.49 -20.55
CA PRO A 44 -6.84 6.10 -21.16
C PRO A 44 -6.59 5.56 -22.56
N THR A 45 -6.83 4.27 -22.75
CA THR A 45 -6.67 3.59 -24.03
C THR A 45 -8.03 2.95 -24.38
N PRO A 46 -8.77 3.50 -25.35
CA PRO A 46 -10.06 2.94 -25.74
C PRO A 46 -9.94 1.45 -26.09
N GLY A 47 -10.77 0.62 -25.45
CA GLY A 47 -10.82 -0.83 -25.67
C GLY A 47 -9.80 -1.65 -24.88
N ALA A 48 -8.94 -1.02 -24.08
CA ALA A 48 -7.99 -1.71 -23.21
C ALA A 48 -8.12 -1.23 -21.76
N PHE A 49 -7.91 -2.13 -20.81
CA PHE A 49 -7.99 -1.84 -19.38
C PHE A 49 -6.95 -2.65 -18.60
N LEU A 50 -6.22 -2.00 -17.69
CA LEU A 50 -5.17 -2.60 -16.88
C LEU A 50 -5.63 -2.73 -15.43
N ILE A 51 -5.34 -3.88 -14.81
CA ILE A 51 -5.65 -4.16 -13.38
C ILE A 51 -4.54 -4.98 -12.74
N GLY A 52 -4.50 -5.01 -11.40
CA GLY A 52 -3.52 -5.78 -10.65
C GLY A 52 -2.10 -5.25 -10.80
N ASP A 53 -1.11 -6.15 -10.75
CA ASP A 53 0.32 -5.79 -10.78
C ASP A 53 0.75 -5.14 -12.11
N SER A 54 0.00 -5.32 -13.21
CA SER A 54 0.27 -4.58 -14.46
C SER A 54 -0.12 -3.10 -14.38
N LEU A 55 -0.97 -2.72 -13.41
CA LEU A 55 -1.37 -1.34 -13.16
C LEU A 55 -0.62 -0.73 -11.97
N ASN A 56 -0.44 -1.48 -10.88
CA ASN A 56 0.15 -0.95 -9.66
C ASN A 56 0.85 -2.05 -8.85
N MET A 57 2.19 -1.98 -8.76
CA MET A 57 3.00 -2.87 -7.92
C MET A 57 3.44 -2.14 -6.65
N ARG A 58 3.51 -2.88 -5.55
CA ARG A 58 4.01 -2.40 -4.25
C ARG A 58 4.95 -3.41 -3.62
N HIS A 59 5.61 -2.99 -2.57
CA HIS A 59 6.47 -3.88 -1.80
C HIS A 59 5.69 -5.07 -1.24
N SER A 60 6.19 -6.29 -1.42
CA SER A 60 5.47 -7.53 -1.07
C SER A 60 5.39 -7.85 0.44
N VAL A 61 6.06 -7.07 1.30
CA VAL A 61 6.17 -7.32 2.76
C VAL A 61 4.82 -7.45 3.48
N THR A 62 3.78 -6.74 3.00
CA THR A 62 2.44 -6.82 3.60
C THR A 62 1.54 -7.87 2.96
N GLY A 63 1.95 -8.49 1.85
CA GLY A 63 1.10 -9.40 1.08
C GLY A 63 -0.14 -8.74 0.44
N GLY A 64 -0.23 -7.40 0.43
CA GLY A 64 -1.45 -6.68 0.02
C GLY A 64 -1.75 -6.62 -1.48
N GLY A 65 -0.91 -7.19 -2.34
CA GLY A 65 -1.08 -7.16 -3.80
C GLY A 65 -2.38 -7.82 -4.27
N MET A 66 -2.68 -9.03 -3.76
CA MET A 66 -3.93 -9.73 -4.09
C MET A 66 -5.16 -9.00 -3.54
N THR A 67 -5.07 -8.44 -2.33
CA THR A 67 -6.16 -7.65 -1.74
C THR A 67 -6.55 -6.48 -2.62
N VAL A 68 -5.56 -5.73 -3.15
CA VAL A 68 -5.85 -4.64 -4.08
C VAL A 68 -6.35 -5.14 -5.42
N GLY A 69 -5.78 -6.23 -5.96
CA GLY A 69 -6.27 -6.83 -7.20
C GLY A 69 -7.75 -7.23 -7.10
N LEU A 70 -8.15 -7.90 -6.01
CA LEU A 70 -9.54 -8.29 -5.78
C LEU A 70 -10.45 -7.09 -5.51
N SER A 71 -9.98 -6.10 -4.75
CA SER A 71 -10.72 -4.85 -4.54
C SER A 71 -10.95 -4.11 -5.86
N ASP A 72 -9.95 -4.09 -6.74
CA ASP A 72 -10.03 -3.51 -8.08
C ASP A 72 -11.06 -4.28 -8.94
N VAL A 73 -11.12 -5.61 -8.85
CA VAL A 73 -12.12 -6.43 -9.55
C VAL A 73 -13.54 -6.10 -9.10
N VAL A 74 -13.78 -5.93 -7.80
CA VAL A 74 -15.11 -5.54 -7.28
C VAL A 74 -15.52 -4.17 -7.81
N LEU A 75 -14.63 -3.18 -7.73
CA LEU A 75 -14.89 -1.84 -8.28
C LEU A 75 -15.18 -1.87 -9.77
N LEU A 76 -14.39 -2.63 -10.54
CA LEU A 76 -14.56 -2.76 -11.97
C LEU A 76 -15.89 -3.45 -12.31
N ARG A 77 -16.24 -4.53 -11.60
CA ARG A 77 -17.53 -5.22 -11.76
C ARG A 77 -18.70 -4.27 -11.57
N ASP A 78 -18.67 -3.47 -10.51
CA ASP A 78 -19.77 -2.55 -10.19
C ASP A 78 -19.89 -1.42 -11.24
N LEU A 79 -18.77 -0.96 -11.82
CA LEU A 79 -18.78 -0.03 -12.94
C LEU A 79 -19.26 -0.69 -14.25
N LEU A 80 -18.90 -1.94 -14.52
CA LEU A 80 -19.29 -2.62 -15.75
C LEU A 80 -20.74 -3.11 -15.75
N MET A 81 -21.31 -3.43 -14.58
CA MET A 81 -22.67 -3.96 -14.43
C MET A 81 -23.77 -3.13 -15.14
N PRO A 82 -23.80 -1.79 -15.06
CA PRO A 82 -24.80 -0.99 -15.77
C PRO A 82 -24.57 -0.86 -17.28
N LEU A 83 -23.44 -1.36 -17.82
CA LEU A 83 -23.13 -1.27 -19.25
C LEU A 83 -23.73 -2.47 -20.00
N ASN A 84 -24.82 -2.24 -20.75
CA ASN A 84 -25.39 -3.30 -21.60
C ASN A 84 -24.77 -3.34 -23.01
N ASP A 85 -24.00 -2.32 -23.40
CA ASP A 85 -23.29 -2.25 -24.69
C ASP A 85 -21.84 -1.81 -24.49
N LEU A 86 -20.91 -2.56 -25.07
CA LEU A 86 -19.47 -2.32 -25.01
C LEU A 86 -18.89 -1.80 -26.34
N SER A 87 -19.72 -1.50 -27.33
CA SER A 87 -19.31 -1.08 -28.68
C SER A 87 -18.56 0.26 -28.70
N ASN A 88 -18.96 1.21 -27.86
CA ASN A 88 -18.37 2.55 -27.83
C ASN A 88 -17.20 2.63 -26.85
N ALA A 89 -16.04 2.16 -27.33
CA ALA A 89 -14.80 2.12 -26.57
C ALA A 89 -14.38 3.48 -25.98
N ALA A 90 -14.62 4.59 -26.67
CA ALA A 90 -14.24 5.93 -26.22
C ALA A 90 -15.11 6.39 -25.03
N SER A 91 -16.43 6.21 -25.13
CA SER A 91 -17.36 6.55 -24.05
C SER A 91 -17.12 5.71 -22.80
N ILE A 92 -16.85 4.41 -22.98
CA ILE A 92 -16.54 3.49 -21.89
C ILE A 92 -15.20 3.85 -21.24
N CYS A 93 -14.17 4.14 -22.04
CA CYS A 93 -12.87 4.56 -21.53
C CYS A 93 -12.99 5.81 -20.65
N LYS A 94 -13.77 6.80 -21.10
CA LYS A 94 -14.09 7.98 -20.30
C LYS A 94 -14.83 7.57 -19.03
N TYR A 95 -15.90 6.79 -19.11
CA TYR A 95 -16.63 6.35 -17.92
C TYR A 95 -15.73 5.61 -16.90
N LEU A 96 -14.85 4.72 -17.37
CA LEU A 96 -13.96 3.94 -16.52
C LEU A 96 -12.83 4.75 -15.86
N GLU A 97 -12.61 6.02 -16.19
CA GLU A 97 -11.73 6.88 -15.37
C GLU A 97 -12.23 7.03 -13.92
N SER A 98 -13.51 6.77 -13.66
CA SER A 98 -14.06 6.66 -12.29
C SER A 98 -13.31 5.63 -11.46
N PHE A 99 -12.92 4.50 -12.05
CA PHE A 99 -12.15 3.45 -11.39
C PHE A 99 -10.85 4.01 -10.79
N CYS A 100 -10.13 4.83 -11.56
CA CYS A 100 -8.86 5.41 -11.13
C CYS A 100 -9.01 6.36 -9.94
N VAL A 101 -10.20 6.93 -9.71
CA VAL A 101 -10.48 7.73 -8.51
C VAL A 101 -10.93 6.83 -7.36
N LEU A 102 -11.89 5.94 -7.61
CA LEU A 102 -12.51 5.11 -6.57
C LEU A 102 -11.51 4.18 -5.87
N ARG A 103 -10.49 3.70 -6.58
CA ARG A 103 -9.47 2.81 -6.00
C ARG A 103 -8.43 3.50 -5.13
N LYS A 104 -8.24 4.82 -5.28
CA LYS A 104 -7.12 5.56 -4.67
C LYS A 104 -7.05 5.47 -3.15
N PRO A 105 -8.15 5.56 -2.39
CA PRO A 105 -8.08 5.40 -0.93
C PRO A 105 -7.46 4.06 -0.52
N THR A 106 -7.97 2.95 -1.08
CA THR A 106 -7.47 1.60 -0.82
C THR A 106 -6.04 1.40 -1.30
N ALA A 107 -5.74 1.80 -2.53
CA ALA A 107 -4.41 1.66 -3.10
C ALA A 107 -3.37 2.44 -2.28
N PHE A 108 -3.68 3.69 -1.92
CA PHE A 108 -2.83 4.56 -1.09
C PHE A 108 -2.56 3.94 0.28
N ALA A 109 -3.61 3.44 0.97
CA ALA A 109 -3.46 2.87 2.29
C ALA A 109 -2.47 1.69 2.28
N ILE A 110 -2.69 0.73 1.38
CA ILE A 110 -1.86 -0.48 1.28
C ILE A 110 -0.46 -0.17 0.73
N ASN A 111 -0.31 0.76 -0.22
CA ASN A 111 0.98 1.19 -0.76
C ASN A 111 1.85 1.87 0.29
N THR A 112 1.24 2.77 1.06
CA THR A 112 1.93 3.48 2.14
C THR A 112 2.36 2.51 3.23
N LEU A 113 1.47 1.61 3.64
CA LEU A 113 1.78 0.63 4.68
C LEU A 113 2.92 -0.31 4.28
N ALA A 114 2.88 -0.83 3.05
CA ALA A 114 3.93 -1.69 2.51
C ALA A 114 5.31 -0.99 2.48
N SER A 115 5.33 0.27 2.04
CA SER A 115 6.57 1.05 1.93
C SER A 115 7.12 1.47 3.29
N THR A 116 6.24 1.87 4.21
CA THR A 116 6.60 2.20 5.60
C THR A 116 7.21 0.98 6.30
N LEU A 117 6.53 -0.17 6.27
CA LEU A 117 7.03 -1.37 6.93
C LEU A 117 8.33 -1.88 6.31
N HIS A 118 8.46 -1.87 4.98
CA HIS A 118 9.72 -2.21 4.35
C HIS A 118 10.85 -1.32 4.84
N THR A 119 10.61 -0.01 4.94
CA THR A 119 11.62 0.96 5.39
C THR A 119 12.00 0.75 6.85
N VAL A 120 11.01 0.45 7.71
CA VAL A 120 11.22 0.16 9.14
C VAL A 120 12.02 -1.14 9.33
N PHE A 121 11.71 -2.20 8.57
CA PHE A 121 12.28 -3.53 8.81
C PHE A 121 13.53 -3.89 8.01
N SER A 122 13.78 -3.26 6.86
CA SER A 122 14.88 -3.68 5.95
C SER A 122 16.19 -2.96 6.21
N SER A 123 16.32 -2.33 7.37
CA SER A 123 17.41 -1.41 7.64
C SER A 123 18.59 -2.10 8.29
N SER A 124 19.79 -1.73 7.83
CA SER A 124 21.05 -2.08 8.50
C SER A 124 21.06 -1.49 9.91
N ASP A 125 21.52 -2.27 10.90
CA ASP A 125 21.66 -1.87 12.31
C ASP A 125 22.56 -0.63 12.52
N GLN A 126 23.18 -0.12 11.45
CA GLN A 126 24.04 1.06 11.45
C GLN A 126 23.30 2.40 11.48
N ASP A 127 21.99 2.47 11.17
CA ASP A 127 21.21 3.72 11.27
C ASP A 127 20.41 3.77 12.59
N PRO A 128 20.84 4.58 13.60
CA PRO A 128 20.18 4.65 14.89
C PRO A 128 18.70 5.06 14.77
N ALA A 129 18.37 5.95 13.84
CA ALA A 129 16.99 6.44 13.70
C ALA A 129 16.04 5.31 13.26
N ARG A 130 16.53 4.36 12.48
CA ARG A 130 15.72 3.26 11.97
C ARG A 130 15.59 2.11 12.96
N LYS A 131 16.62 1.88 13.77
CA LYS A 131 16.53 1.00 14.95
C LYS A 131 15.43 1.49 15.90
N GLU A 132 15.43 2.79 16.22
CA GLU A 132 14.38 3.40 17.04
C GLU A 132 12.98 3.26 16.41
N MET A 133 12.84 3.44 15.07
CA MET A 133 11.55 3.20 14.41
C MET A 133 11.07 1.76 14.56
N LYS A 134 11.97 0.77 14.46
CA LYS A 134 11.63 -0.65 14.62
C LYS A 134 11.19 -0.96 16.05
N GLU A 135 11.92 -0.48 17.04
CA GLU A 135 11.56 -0.65 18.45
C GLU A 135 10.23 0.07 18.78
N ALA A 136 10.06 1.30 18.31
CA ALA A 136 8.83 2.04 18.47
C ALA A 136 7.62 1.34 17.82
N PHE A 137 7.80 0.70 16.66
CA PHE A 137 6.75 -0.08 16.02
C PHE A 137 6.25 -1.23 16.90
N PHE A 138 7.17 -2.03 17.47
CA PHE A 138 6.79 -3.14 18.36
C PHE A 138 6.20 -2.67 19.68
N ASN A 139 6.75 -1.60 20.26
CA ASN A 139 6.25 -1.02 21.49
C ASN A 139 4.86 -0.40 21.30
N TYR A 140 4.63 0.26 20.15
CA TYR A 140 3.32 0.80 19.79
C TYR A 140 2.26 -0.30 19.65
N LEU A 141 2.60 -1.42 19.01
CA LEU A 141 1.71 -2.59 18.95
C LEU A 141 1.44 -3.17 20.33
N SER A 142 2.45 -3.19 21.20
CA SER A 142 2.34 -3.69 22.58
C SER A 142 1.40 -2.85 23.46
N LEU A 143 1.04 -1.62 23.06
CA LEU A 143 0.06 -0.80 23.79
C LEU A 143 -1.36 -1.38 23.75
N GLY A 144 -1.67 -2.26 22.79
CA GLY A 144 -2.97 -2.91 22.68
C GLY A 144 -4.12 -1.97 22.28
N GLY A 145 -5.34 -2.51 22.27
CA GLY A 145 -6.55 -1.79 21.89
C GLY A 145 -6.43 -1.15 20.50
N VAL A 146 -6.85 0.11 20.38
CA VAL A 146 -6.86 0.84 19.10
C VAL A 146 -5.49 0.82 18.39
N PHE A 147 -4.38 0.86 19.13
CA PHE A 147 -3.03 0.90 18.54
C PHE A 147 -2.62 -0.40 17.86
N SER A 148 -3.05 -1.55 18.41
CA SER A 148 -2.83 -2.86 17.81
C SER A 148 -3.94 -3.19 16.81
N ASP A 149 -5.20 -3.17 17.25
CA ASP A 149 -6.35 -3.59 16.46
C ASP A 149 -6.53 -2.72 15.21
N GLY A 150 -6.36 -1.40 15.34
CA GLY A 150 -6.46 -0.47 14.21
C GLY A 150 -5.35 -0.65 13.18
N LEU A 151 -4.11 -0.85 13.65
CA LEU A 151 -2.98 -1.11 12.75
C LEU A 151 -3.06 -2.50 12.10
N MET A 152 -3.56 -3.51 12.82
CA MET A 152 -3.83 -4.84 12.26
C MET A 152 -4.99 -4.82 11.26
N ALA A 153 -6.02 -4.00 11.48
CA ALA A 153 -7.10 -3.79 10.50
C ALA A 153 -6.58 -3.14 9.21
N LEU A 154 -5.61 -2.22 9.31
CA LEU A 154 -4.92 -1.65 8.15
C LEU A 154 -4.05 -2.70 7.44
N LEU A 155 -3.29 -3.50 8.19
CA LEU A 155 -2.41 -4.54 7.62
C LEU A 155 -3.16 -5.66 6.92
N SER A 156 -4.29 -6.08 7.49
CA SER A 156 -5.18 -7.07 6.89
C SER A 156 -5.97 -6.53 5.70
N GLY A 157 -5.97 -5.21 5.48
CA GLY A 157 -6.76 -4.57 4.44
C GLY A 157 -8.26 -4.51 4.74
N LEU A 158 -8.67 -4.78 5.98
CA LEU A 158 -10.07 -4.68 6.43
C LEU A 158 -10.51 -3.23 6.64
N ASN A 159 -9.58 -2.37 7.05
CA ASN A 159 -9.79 -0.93 7.11
C ASN A 159 -8.74 -0.26 6.23
N THR A 160 -9.15 0.30 5.10
CA THR A 160 -8.24 1.00 4.18
C THR A 160 -8.47 2.51 4.18
N ASN A 161 -9.06 3.06 5.24
CA ASN A 161 -9.32 4.48 5.37
C ASN A 161 -7.99 5.27 5.47
N PRO A 162 -7.71 6.21 4.55
CA PRO A 162 -6.49 7.02 4.58
C PRO A 162 -6.30 7.84 5.86
N LEU A 163 -7.38 8.27 6.50
CA LEU A 163 -7.31 9.03 7.77
C LEU A 163 -6.87 8.15 8.93
N SER A 164 -7.35 6.90 8.97
CA SER A 164 -6.92 5.92 9.97
C SER A 164 -5.44 5.61 9.82
N LEU A 165 -4.97 5.41 8.58
CA LEU A 165 -3.54 5.27 8.29
C LEU A 165 -2.74 6.47 8.79
N PHE A 166 -3.18 7.69 8.48
CA PHE A 166 -2.47 8.91 8.89
C PHE A 166 -2.39 9.04 10.42
N PHE A 167 -3.50 8.74 11.11
CA PHE A 167 -3.53 8.68 12.57
C PHE A 167 -2.49 7.71 13.12
N HIS A 168 -2.45 6.46 12.63
CA HIS A 168 -1.48 5.46 13.11
C HIS A 168 -0.04 5.84 12.79
N CYS A 169 0.25 6.34 11.59
CA CYS A 169 1.58 6.82 11.23
C CYS A 169 2.06 7.96 12.13
N PHE A 170 1.20 8.95 12.39
CA PHE A 170 1.55 10.08 13.24
C PHE A 170 1.65 9.69 14.71
N ALA A 171 0.75 8.84 15.21
CA ALA A 171 0.79 8.33 16.57
C ALA A 171 2.06 7.50 16.83
N MET A 172 2.45 6.62 15.90
CA MET A 172 3.72 5.89 15.97
C MET A 172 4.93 6.84 15.95
N LEU A 173 4.92 7.85 15.08
CA LEU A 173 5.99 8.84 15.00
C LEU A 173 6.12 9.66 16.30
N ALA A 174 5.00 10.12 16.84
CA ALA A 174 4.95 10.85 18.11
C ALA A 174 5.42 9.97 19.27
N TYR A 175 5.01 8.70 19.28
CA TYR A 175 5.47 7.72 20.26
C TYR A 175 7.00 7.52 20.19
N ALA A 176 7.55 7.31 18.99
CA ALA A 176 8.99 7.13 18.79
C ALA A 176 9.81 8.37 19.21
N VAL A 177 9.33 9.56 18.86
CA VAL A 177 9.99 10.82 19.26
C VAL A 177 9.87 11.02 20.78
N GLY A 178 8.70 10.75 21.36
CA GLY A 178 8.47 10.87 22.80
C GLY A 178 9.35 9.94 23.62
N SER A 179 9.44 8.65 23.24
CA SER A 179 10.30 7.67 23.90
C SER A 179 11.79 8.05 23.82
N LEU A 180 12.20 8.67 22.72
CA LEU A 180 13.58 9.10 22.53
C LEU A 180 13.95 10.35 23.34
N LEU A 181 13.03 11.31 23.48
CA LEU A 181 13.28 12.58 24.15
C LEU A 181 13.11 12.52 25.69
N LEU A 182 12.40 11.52 26.21
CA LEU A 182 12.20 11.35 27.64
C LEU A 182 13.30 10.47 28.29
N PRO A 183 13.65 10.72 29.58
CA PRO A 183 13.22 11.83 30.42
C PRO A 183 13.94 13.16 30.12
N PHE A 184 15.12 13.12 29.49
CA PHE A 184 15.91 14.32 29.17
C PHE A 184 16.29 14.40 27.69
N PRO A 185 15.97 15.50 26.99
CA PRO A 185 16.32 15.68 25.59
C PRO A 185 17.78 16.11 25.45
N THR A 186 18.66 15.17 25.10
CA THR A 186 20.06 15.50 24.75
C THR A 186 20.16 15.93 23.28
N ALA A 187 21.14 16.77 22.93
CA ALA A 187 21.35 17.23 21.55
C ALA A 187 21.46 16.06 20.55
N LYS A 188 22.10 14.95 20.95
CA LYS A 188 22.18 13.72 20.15
C LYS A 188 20.80 13.09 19.90
N ARG A 189 19.95 13.00 20.93
CA ARG A 189 18.58 12.46 20.83
C ARG A 189 17.69 13.34 19.97
N ILE A 190 17.81 14.66 20.10
CA ILE A 190 17.10 15.63 19.24
C ILE A 190 17.51 15.45 17.77
N CYS A 191 18.81 15.28 17.49
CA CYS A 191 19.29 15.04 16.13
C CYS A 191 18.73 13.72 15.54
N ILE A 192 18.69 12.65 16.33
CA ILE A 192 18.09 11.37 15.92
C ILE A 192 16.57 11.54 15.69
N ALA A 193 15.86 12.25 16.56
CA ALA A 193 14.43 12.55 16.40
C ALA A 193 14.15 13.33 15.10
N ALA A 194 14.95 14.36 14.81
CA ALA A 194 14.85 15.11 13.57
C ALA A 194 15.08 14.23 12.34
N ARG A 195 16.08 13.34 12.39
CA ARG A 195 16.34 12.36 11.34
C ARG A 195 15.18 11.38 11.17
N LEU A 196 14.54 10.95 12.26
CA LEU A 196 13.39 10.05 12.22
C LEU A 196 12.18 10.71 11.53
N ILE A 197 11.92 11.99 11.81
CA ILE A 197 10.89 12.79 11.12
C ILE A 197 11.22 12.94 9.63
N LEU A 198 12.49 13.20 9.28
CA LEU A 198 12.93 13.29 7.88
C LEU A 198 12.78 11.97 7.13
N VAL A 199 13.08 10.83 7.76
CA VAL A 199 12.88 9.51 7.16
C VAL A 199 11.38 9.24 6.96
N GLY A 200 10.55 9.49 7.98
CA GLY A 200 9.10 9.31 7.88
C GLY A 200 8.47 10.15 6.77
N SER A 201 8.86 11.42 6.67
CA SER A 201 8.38 12.33 5.62
C SER A 201 8.84 11.88 4.22
N GLY A 202 10.08 11.39 4.09
CA GLY A 202 10.61 10.82 2.86
C GLY A 202 9.86 9.58 2.36
N ILE A 203 9.12 8.88 3.21
CA ILE A 203 8.26 7.75 2.81
C ILE A 203 6.88 8.24 2.38
N ILE A 204 6.25 9.09 3.20
CA ILE A 204 4.84 9.48 3.01
C ILE A 204 4.68 10.43 1.82
N PHE A 205 5.54 11.44 1.69
CA PHE A 205 5.37 12.48 0.67
C PHE A 205 5.44 11.96 -0.77
N PRO A 206 6.41 11.10 -1.15
CA PRO A 206 6.44 10.55 -2.51
C PRO A 206 5.19 9.74 -2.86
N ILE A 207 4.69 8.93 -1.93
CA ILE A 207 3.48 8.10 -2.14
C ILE A 207 2.25 9.00 -2.25
N LEU A 208 2.14 9.99 -1.37
CA LEU A 208 1.06 10.96 -1.40
C LEU A 208 1.05 11.79 -2.69
N LYS A 209 2.23 12.14 -3.22
CA LYS A 209 2.39 12.81 -4.51
C LYS A 209 1.98 11.89 -5.67
N ALA A 210 2.33 10.62 -5.62
CA ALA A 210 1.98 9.64 -6.66
C ALA A 210 0.47 9.34 -6.71
N GLU A 211 -0.17 9.17 -5.55
CA GLU A 211 -1.60 8.83 -5.46
C GLU A 211 -2.51 10.08 -5.57
N GLY A 212 -2.02 11.24 -5.14
CA GLY A 212 -2.69 12.54 -5.25
C GLY A 212 -3.66 12.83 -4.09
N ILE A 213 -3.31 13.82 -3.25
CA ILE A 213 -4.00 14.21 -2.01
C ILE A 213 -5.53 14.29 -2.17
N ARG A 214 -6.00 15.06 -3.15
CA ARG A 214 -7.44 15.31 -3.32
C ARG A 214 -8.20 14.03 -3.63
N ALA A 215 -7.66 13.18 -4.50
CA ALA A 215 -8.34 11.96 -4.91
C ALA A 215 -8.26 10.85 -3.85
N THR A 216 -7.24 10.88 -2.99
CA THR A 216 -7.10 9.94 -1.86
C THR A 216 -8.01 10.30 -0.68
N PHE A 217 -8.00 11.55 -0.23
CA PHE A 217 -8.74 11.97 0.97
C PHE A 217 -10.15 12.48 0.68
N PHE A 218 -10.37 13.00 -0.51
CA PHE A 218 -11.63 13.62 -0.92
C PHE A 218 -12.06 13.15 -2.32
N PRO A 219 -12.20 11.81 -2.54
CA PRO A 219 -12.53 11.27 -3.87
C PRO A 219 -13.82 11.87 -4.45
N ALA A 220 -14.80 12.14 -3.59
CA ALA A 220 -16.07 12.81 -3.91
C ALA A 220 -15.93 14.23 -4.48
N THR A 221 -14.74 14.84 -4.45
CA THR A 221 -14.50 16.15 -5.07
C THR A 221 -13.99 16.03 -6.50
N MET A 222 -13.68 14.82 -6.98
CA MET A 222 -13.18 14.57 -8.33
C MET A 222 -14.36 14.44 -9.30
N PRO A 223 -14.38 15.14 -10.45
CA PRO A 223 -15.47 15.00 -11.42
C PRO A 223 -15.67 13.57 -11.93
N ALA A 224 -14.58 12.80 -12.03
CA ALA A 224 -14.64 11.40 -12.43
C ALA A 224 -15.38 10.51 -11.41
N TYR A 225 -15.54 10.92 -10.15
CA TYR A 225 -16.26 10.15 -9.14
C TYR A 225 -17.75 9.96 -9.47
N TYR A 226 -18.37 10.93 -10.14
CA TYR A 226 -19.81 10.94 -10.44
C TYR A 226 -20.13 10.65 -11.91
N ARG A 227 -19.21 10.06 -12.68
CA ARG A 227 -19.53 9.74 -14.08
C ARG A 227 -20.63 8.71 -14.12
N THR A 228 -21.63 8.97 -14.96
CA THR A 228 -22.72 8.05 -15.21
C THR A 228 -22.39 7.15 -16.40
N PRO A 229 -23.00 5.96 -16.46
CA PRO A 229 -22.91 5.10 -17.63
C PRO A 229 -23.32 5.85 -18.90
N PRO A 230 -22.62 5.65 -20.03
CA PRO A 230 -23.00 6.28 -21.29
C PRO A 230 -24.42 5.87 -21.71
N VAL A 231 -25.23 6.86 -22.09
CA VAL A 231 -26.60 6.64 -22.58
C VAL A 231 -26.52 5.93 -23.93
N GLN A 232 -27.25 4.82 -24.06
CA GLN A 232 -27.37 4.13 -25.34
C GLN A 232 -28.12 5.02 -26.32
N SER A 233 -27.55 5.26 -27.50
CA SER A 233 -28.33 5.76 -28.62
C SER A 233 -29.31 4.65 -29.00
N THR A 234 -30.55 4.75 -28.56
CA THR A 234 -31.64 3.97 -29.16
C THR A 234 -31.71 4.40 -30.61
N GLY A 235 -31.12 3.62 -31.51
CA GLY A 235 -31.25 3.84 -32.94
C GLY A 235 -32.73 3.79 -33.27
N HIS A 236 -33.32 4.94 -33.58
CA HIS A 236 -34.58 4.98 -34.29
C HIS A 236 -34.32 4.29 -35.62
N ARG A 237 -34.70 3.01 -35.73
CA ARG A 237 -35.00 2.41 -37.02
C ARG A 237 -36.21 3.18 -37.53
N GLU A 238 -35.97 4.25 -38.28
CA GLU A 238 -36.95 4.78 -39.20
C GLU A 238 -37.30 3.64 -40.15
N THR A 239 -38.44 2.99 -39.89
CA THR A 239 -39.12 2.18 -40.88
C THR A 239 -39.62 3.15 -41.96
N GLY A 240 -38.76 3.41 -42.94
CA GLY A 240 -39.17 3.99 -44.21
C GLY A 240 -40.17 3.06 -44.87
N LYS A 241 -41.43 3.49 -44.88
CA LYS A 241 -42.39 3.11 -45.91
C LYS A 241 -42.26 4.08 -47.06
#